data_AF-A0A8H7LHW3-F1
#
_entry.id   AF-A0A8H7LHW3-F1
#
_cell.length_a   1.000
_cell.length_b   1.000
_cell.length_c   1.000
_cell.angle_alpha   90.00
_cell.angle_beta   90.00
_cell.angle_gamma   90.00
#
_symmetry.space_group_name_H-M   'P 1'
#
loop_
_entity.id
_entity.type
_entity.pdbx_description
1 polymer ?
#
loop_
_entity_poly.entity_id
_entity_poly.type
_entity_poly.pdbx_seq_one_letter_code
_entity_poly.pdbx_strand_id
1 'polypeptide(L)'
;MADQDTGLYEYLTPAIVADFQGTGMPALLETLQTPELLDVKACEITSLIFTEILMLVQTHELTLGQAVEFMKLAITDERKAIVLCQVFDVFPSDSTVEALITRLHKDEHVLNASTLALHVDSDTLVNIGIVPAANLNRQMNTRKRDEYFTQKKFNLFHEEYEGFSILLNEFHSFFGNEENEFLVDHAVNVVYSLIGHYMLDPNRVLDVLIDICANYVVGNHRFIVGFLQEISMVATSGRILQCGI
;
A
#
# COMPACT_ATOMS: atom_id res chain seq x y z
N MET A 1 44.30 28.71 -23.55
CA MET A 1 43.70 27.44 -23.10
C MET A 1 42.51 27.83 -22.26
N ALA A 2 41.35 27.86 -22.90
CA ALA A 2 40.11 28.35 -22.29
C ALA A 2 39.56 27.25 -21.38
N ASP A 3 39.43 27.62 -20.12
CA ASP A 3 38.67 26.93 -19.09
C ASP A 3 37.23 26.78 -19.60
N GLN A 4 36.83 25.57 -19.96
CA GLN A 4 35.42 25.25 -20.17
C GLN A 4 34.85 24.99 -18.79
N ASP A 5 34.36 26.05 -18.18
CA ASP A 5 33.51 26.01 -17.00
C ASP A 5 32.20 25.30 -17.40
N THR A 6 32.22 23.96 -17.35
CA THR A 6 31.03 23.14 -17.51
C THR A 6 30.18 23.35 -16.26
N GLY A 7 29.19 24.23 -16.34
CA GLY A 7 28.17 24.46 -15.30
C GLY A 7 27.22 23.27 -15.09
N LEU A 8 27.77 22.07 -14.97
CA LEU A 8 27.08 20.79 -14.81
C LEU A 8 27.19 20.27 -13.37
N TYR A 9 28.18 20.74 -12.60
CA TYR A 9 28.40 20.39 -11.19
C TYR A 9 28.52 21.68 -10.37
N GLU A 10 27.67 21.85 -9.36
CA GLU A 10 27.65 23.03 -8.48
C GLU A 10 28.60 22.82 -7.28
N TYR A 11 28.71 21.59 -6.77
CA TYR A 11 29.52 21.29 -5.58
C TYR A 11 30.76 20.45 -5.88
N LEU A 12 30.70 19.51 -6.82
CA LEU A 12 31.83 18.68 -7.22
C LEU A 12 32.54 19.25 -8.45
N THR A 13 33.32 20.32 -8.24
CA THR A 13 34.20 20.86 -9.28
C THR A 13 35.34 19.88 -9.64
N PRO A 14 35.91 19.93 -10.86
CA PRO A 14 36.99 19.02 -11.28
C PRO A 14 38.22 19.01 -10.36
N ALA A 15 38.47 20.12 -9.65
CA ALA A 15 39.53 20.24 -8.65
C ALA A 15 39.26 19.39 -7.39
N ILE A 16 38.01 19.28 -6.97
CA ILE A 16 37.57 18.46 -5.82
C ILE A 16 37.59 16.97 -6.19
N VAL A 17 37.24 16.63 -7.43
CA VAL A 17 37.30 15.25 -7.93
C VAL A 17 38.75 14.75 -8.01
N ALA A 18 39.70 15.63 -8.39
CA ALA A 18 41.12 15.28 -8.48
C ALA A 18 41.78 14.98 -7.11
N ASP A 19 41.29 15.59 -6.02
CA ASP A 19 41.74 15.34 -4.64
C ASP A 19 40.57 14.92 -3.71
N PHE A 20 39.78 13.95 -4.17
CA PHE A 20 38.55 13.57 -3.47
C PHE A 20 38.80 13.03 -2.06
N GLN A 21 39.82 12.19 -1.85
CA GLN A 21 40.14 11.64 -0.54
C GLN A 21 40.96 12.59 0.37
N GLY A 22 41.53 13.66 -0.18
CA GLY A 22 42.30 14.63 0.59
C GLY A 22 41.41 15.76 1.12
N THR A 23 41.36 16.85 0.36
CA THR A 23 40.66 18.08 0.76
C THR A 23 39.18 18.12 0.34
N GLY A 24 38.79 17.32 -0.66
CA GLY A 24 37.43 17.33 -1.22
C GLY A 24 36.37 16.73 -0.29
N MET A 25 36.60 15.51 0.20
CA MET A 25 35.70 14.80 1.12
C MET A 25 35.35 15.60 2.39
N PRO A 26 36.29 16.15 3.17
CA PRO A 26 35.95 16.90 4.38
C PRO A 26 35.19 18.19 4.09
N ALA A 27 35.47 18.89 2.98
CA ALA A 27 34.74 20.09 2.59
C ALA A 27 33.26 19.79 2.26
N LEU A 28 33.00 18.70 1.53
CA LEU A 28 31.64 18.26 1.23
C LEU A 28 30.88 17.81 2.49
N LEU A 29 31.56 17.12 3.42
CA LEU A 29 30.96 16.72 4.70
C LEU A 29 30.65 17.92 5.60
N GLU A 30 31.51 18.95 5.63
CA GLU A 30 31.23 20.21 6.35
C GLU A 30 29.98 20.89 5.78
N THR A 31 29.87 20.95 4.45
CA THR A 31 28.71 21.53 3.75
C THR A 31 27.41 20.79 4.10
N LEU A 32 27.45 19.46 4.21
CA LEU A 32 26.32 18.61 4.62
C LEU A 32 25.98 18.70 6.13
N GLN A 33 26.93 19.16 6.95
CA GLN A 33 26.77 19.29 8.41
C GLN A 33 26.36 20.70 8.85
N THR A 34 26.38 21.69 7.94
CA THR A 34 26.07 23.09 8.26
C THR A 34 24.65 23.24 8.86
N PRO A 35 24.51 23.51 10.18
CA PRO A 35 23.22 23.47 10.87
C PRO A 35 22.39 24.75 10.70
N GLU A 36 22.90 25.75 9.98
CA GLU A 36 22.32 27.10 9.88
C GLU A 36 21.32 27.28 8.71
N LEU A 37 21.14 26.25 7.88
CA LEU A 37 20.21 26.28 6.75
C LEU A 37 18.80 25.85 7.17
N LEU A 38 17.78 26.53 6.63
CA LEU A 38 16.39 26.07 6.71
C LEU A 38 16.31 24.62 6.20
N ASP A 39 15.55 23.76 6.91
CA ASP A 39 15.47 22.29 6.68
C ASP A 39 15.25 21.92 5.18
N VAL A 40 14.53 22.78 4.44
CA VAL A 40 14.28 22.62 2.99
C VAL A 40 15.56 22.80 2.16
N LYS A 41 16.34 23.85 2.42
CA LYS A 41 17.57 24.14 1.67
C LYS A 41 18.66 23.10 1.94
N ALA A 42 18.72 22.57 3.17
CA ALA A 42 19.63 21.50 3.52
C ALA A 42 19.34 20.22 2.73
N CYS A 43 18.06 19.89 2.53
CA CYS A 43 17.63 18.76 1.69
C CYS A 43 18.00 18.97 0.21
N GLU A 44 17.82 20.17 -0.33
CA GLU A 44 18.19 20.51 -1.71
C GLU A 44 19.71 20.38 -1.95
N ILE A 45 20.53 20.87 -1.02
CA ILE A 45 21.99 20.73 -1.14
C ILE A 45 22.41 19.25 -1.04
N THR A 46 21.78 18.51 -0.12
CA THR A 46 22.05 17.07 0.04
C THR A 46 21.68 16.28 -1.21
N SER A 47 20.53 16.59 -1.84
CA SER A 47 20.09 15.90 -3.05
C SER A 47 21.00 16.23 -4.25
N LEU A 48 21.45 17.49 -4.38
CA LEU A 48 22.41 17.89 -5.41
C LEU A 48 23.73 17.15 -5.25
N ILE A 49 24.33 17.16 -4.06
CA ILE A 49 25.60 16.47 -3.78
C ILE A 49 25.47 14.96 -4.10
N PHE A 50 24.39 14.32 -3.66
CA PHE A 50 24.19 12.90 -3.96
C PHE A 50 23.99 12.65 -5.46
N THR A 51 23.23 13.50 -6.16
CA THR A 51 23.04 13.38 -7.61
C THR A 51 24.38 13.51 -8.34
N GLU A 52 25.19 14.51 -7.98
CA GLU A 52 26.51 14.72 -8.56
C GLU A 52 27.45 13.54 -8.32
N ILE A 53 27.44 12.95 -7.12
CA ILE A 53 28.22 11.75 -6.83
C ILE A 53 27.76 10.56 -7.68
N LEU A 54 26.44 10.36 -7.82
CA LEU A 54 25.92 9.29 -8.69
C LEU A 54 26.34 9.50 -10.14
N MET A 55 26.32 10.74 -10.64
CA MET A 55 26.82 11.08 -11.98
C MET A 55 28.31 10.77 -12.14
N LEU A 56 29.16 11.12 -11.17
CA LEU A 56 30.61 10.83 -11.22
C LEU A 56 30.95 9.34 -11.12
N VAL A 57 30.13 8.57 -10.40
CA VAL A 57 30.25 7.11 -10.35
C VAL A 57 29.89 6.50 -11.71
N GLN A 58 28.85 7.04 -12.37
CA GLN A 58 28.42 6.61 -13.70
C GLN A 58 29.45 6.97 -14.79
N THR A 59 30.09 8.14 -14.72
CA THR A 59 31.16 8.54 -15.66
C THR A 59 32.49 7.82 -15.40
N HIS A 60 32.56 6.98 -14.37
CA HIS A 60 33.76 6.29 -13.88
C HIS A 60 34.90 7.22 -13.45
N GLU A 61 34.62 8.50 -13.22
CA GLU A 61 35.60 9.46 -12.70
C GLU A 61 35.86 9.23 -11.20
N LEU A 62 34.86 8.69 -10.49
CA LEU A 62 34.98 8.29 -9.09
C LEU A 62 35.00 6.76 -8.96
N THR A 63 35.95 6.21 -8.20
CA THR A 63 35.96 4.77 -7.94
C THR A 63 34.84 4.38 -6.97
N LEU A 64 34.23 3.21 -7.18
CA LEU A 64 33.12 2.74 -6.36
C LEU A 64 33.49 2.60 -4.87
N GLY A 65 34.76 2.34 -4.55
CA GLY A 65 35.24 2.31 -3.16
C GLY A 65 35.19 3.68 -2.48
N GLN A 66 35.66 4.72 -3.17
CA GLN A 66 35.64 6.10 -2.67
C GLN A 66 34.21 6.62 -2.48
N ALA A 67 33.32 6.29 -3.42
CA ALA A 67 31.91 6.62 -3.33
C ALA A 67 31.26 5.98 -2.09
N VAL A 68 31.48 4.68 -1.86
CA VAL A 68 30.95 3.97 -0.69
C VAL A 68 31.45 4.61 0.61
N GLU A 69 32.75 4.91 0.70
CA GLU A 69 33.34 5.51 1.90
C GLU A 69 32.75 6.89 2.19
N PHE A 70 32.57 7.72 1.16
CA PHE A 70 31.89 9.00 1.28
C PHE A 70 30.45 8.85 1.74
N MET A 71 29.66 7.99 1.09
CA MET A 71 28.24 7.83 1.42
C MET A 71 28.05 7.32 2.85
N LYS A 72 28.94 6.46 3.35
CA LYS A 72 28.94 6.00 4.75
C LYS A 72 29.14 7.13 5.75
N LEU A 73 30.00 8.10 5.42
CA LEU A 73 30.30 9.25 6.29
C LEU A 73 29.25 10.37 6.14
N ALA A 74 28.66 10.51 4.96
CA ALA A 74 27.65 11.51 4.66
C ALA A 74 26.27 11.14 5.23
N ILE A 75 25.90 9.86 5.24
CA ILE A 75 24.60 9.39 5.75
C ILE A 75 24.70 9.21 7.27
N THR A 76 24.58 10.32 8.00
CA THR A 76 24.55 10.33 9.47
C THR A 76 23.15 10.12 10.04
N ASP A 77 22.11 10.46 9.27
CA ASP A 77 20.71 10.49 9.70
C ASP A 77 19.81 9.78 8.70
N GLU A 78 18.67 9.27 9.19
CA GLU A 78 17.65 8.63 8.35
C GLU A 78 17.12 9.57 7.25
N ARG A 79 17.04 10.88 7.51
CA ARG A 79 16.63 11.88 6.50
C ARG A 79 17.55 11.88 5.28
N LYS A 80 18.86 11.79 5.48
CA LYS A 80 19.84 11.75 4.39
C LYS A 80 19.75 10.43 3.63
N ALA A 81 19.48 9.32 4.34
CA ALA A 81 19.21 8.04 3.70
C ALA A 81 17.95 8.08 2.81
N ILE A 82 16.88 8.75 3.26
CA ILE A 82 15.65 8.96 2.47
C ILE A 82 15.96 9.78 1.21
N VAL A 83 16.70 10.89 1.34
CA VAL A 83 17.08 11.73 0.19
C VAL A 83 17.90 10.93 -0.83
N LEU A 84 18.84 10.09 -0.37
CA LEU A 84 19.58 9.20 -1.27
C LEU A 84 18.65 8.25 -2.03
N CYS A 85 17.72 7.58 -1.33
CA CYS A 85 16.76 6.67 -1.98
C CYS A 85 15.93 7.40 -3.03
N GLN A 86 15.45 8.60 -2.73
CA GLN A 86 14.66 9.42 -3.66
C GLN A 86 15.47 9.85 -4.89
N VAL A 87 16.72 10.27 -4.69
CA VAL A 87 17.63 10.62 -5.79
C VAL A 87 17.90 9.39 -6.65
N PHE A 88 18.17 8.24 -6.02
CA PHE A 88 18.44 6.99 -6.72
C PHE A 88 17.23 6.50 -7.55
N ASP A 89 16.02 6.62 -7.04
CA ASP A 89 14.80 6.20 -7.73
C ASP A 89 14.53 6.99 -9.02
N VAL A 90 14.87 8.29 -9.02
CA VAL A 90 14.73 9.16 -10.20
C VAL A 90 15.92 9.00 -11.16
N PHE A 91 17.06 8.54 -10.68
CA PHE A 91 18.28 8.42 -11.47
C PHE A 91 18.20 7.22 -12.44
N PRO A 92 18.72 7.33 -13.68
CA PRO A 92 18.73 6.21 -14.62
C PRO A 92 19.50 5.02 -14.05
N SER A 93 18.89 3.83 -14.12
CA SER A 93 19.48 2.59 -13.63
C SER A 93 20.76 2.25 -14.41
N ASP A 94 21.90 2.34 -13.75
CA ASP A 94 23.19 1.89 -14.27
C ASP A 94 23.82 0.85 -13.34
N SER A 95 24.51 -0.12 -13.94
CA SER A 95 25.13 -1.25 -13.26
C SER A 95 26.12 -0.83 -12.16
N THR A 96 26.79 0.32 -12.32
CA THR A 96 27.73 0.83 -11.31
C THR A 96 27.01 1.42 -10.09
N VAL A 97 25.92 2.14 -10.33
CA VAL A 97 25.10 2.77 -9.30
C VAL A 97 24.32 1.69 -8.52
N GLU A 98 23.79 0.68 -9.21
CA GLU A 98 23.16 -0.47 -8.57
C GLU A 98 24.16 -1.22 -7.67
N ALA A 99 25.40 -1.39 -8.11
CA ALA A 99 26.46 -1.99 -7.32
C ALA A 99 26.85 -1.14 -6.10
N LEU A 100 26.80 0.20 -6.21
CA LEU A 100 26.99 1.12 -5.09
C LEU A 100 25.91 0.93 -4.02
N ILE A 101 24.63 0.99 -4.41
CA ILE A 101 23.49 0.79 -3.49
C ILE A 101 23.52 -0.60 -2.86
N THR A 102 23.83 -1.64 -3.63
CA THR A 102 23.97 -3.01 -3.11
C THR A 102 25.06 -3.10 -2.04
N ARG A 103 26.18 -2.37 -2.20
CA ARG A 103 27.24 -2.33 -1.19
C ARG A 103 26.85 -1.53 0.04
N LEU A 104 26.12 -0.43 -0.12
CA LEU A 104 25.64 0.37 1.02
C LEU A 104 24.57 -0.36 1.82
N HIS A 105 23.69 -1.11 1.16
CA HIS A 105 22.66 -1.91 1.82
C HIS A 105 23.24 -3.03 2.71
N LYS A 106 24.45 -3.54 2.41
CA LYS A 106 25.11 -4.53 3.28
C LYS A 106 25.42 -3.99 4.68
N ASP A 107 25.54 -2.67 4.82
CA ASP A 107 25.73 -2.02 6.10
C ASP A 107 24.37 -1.50 6.59
N GLU A 108 23.69 -2.29 7.42
CA GLU A 108 22.35 -1.95 7.95
C GLU A 108 22.31 -0.59 8.67
N HIS A 109 23.43 -0.15 9.26
CA HIS A 109 23.51 1.16 9.91
C HIS A 109 23.44 2.35 8.95
N VAL A 110 23.64 2.14 7.65
CA VAL A 110 23.72 3.20 6.63
C VAL A 110 22.44 3.23 5.80
N LEU A 111 21.97 2.07 5.33
CA LEU A 111 20.76 1.95 4.51
C LEU A 111 19.88 0.77 4.95
N ASN A 112 18.82 1.10 5.68
CA ASN A 112 17.82 0.14 6.12
C ASN A 112 17.00 -0.40 4.94
N ALA A 113 16.69 -1.70 4.98
CA ALA A 113 15.80 -2.35 4.02
C ALA A 113 14.42 -1.70 3.96
N SER A 114 13.90 -1.22 5.10
CA SER A 114 12.61 -0.54 5.20
C SER A 114 12.58 0.79 4.46
N THR A 115 13.67 1.57 4.53
CA THR A 115 13.79 2.88 3.88
C THR A 115 13.89 2.72 2.37
N LEU A 116 14.65 1.72 1.91
CA LEU A 116 14.70 1.36 0.48
C LEU A 116 13.32 0.91 -0.03
N ALA A 117 12.64 0.01 0.69
CA ALA A 117 11.32 -0.49 0.29
C ALA A 117 10.22 0.58 0.26
N LEU A 118 10.38 1.70 0.98
CA LEU A 118 9.39 2.78 1.04
C LEU A 118 9.62 3.86 -0.03
N HIS A 119 10.86 4.09 -0.44
CA HIS A 119 11.25 5.24 -1.25
C HIS A 119 11.83 4.87 -2.62
N VAL A 120 12.00 3.58 -2.91
CA VAL A 120 12.50 3.08 -4.19
C VAL A 120 11.45 2.17 -4.81
N ASP A 121 11.29 2.26 -6.13
CA ASP A 121 10.29 1.50 -6.87
C ASP A 121 10.50 -0.02 -6.76
N SER A 122 9.39 -0.76 -6.87
CA SER A 122 9.38 -2.21 -6.75
C SER A 122 10.20 -2.89 -7.85
N ASP A 123 10.18 -2.34 -9.06
CA ASP A 123 10.89 -2.93 -10.21
C ASP A 123 12.42 -2.76 -10.07
N THR A 124 12.89 -1.61 -9.61
CA THR A 124 14.32 -1.35 -9.37
C THR A 124 14.86 -2.21 -8.23
N LEU A 125 14.11 -2.38 -7.14
CA LEU A 125 14.50 -3.27 -6.02
C LEU A 125 14.63 -4.74 -6.44
N VAL A 126 13.80 -5.18 -7.39
CA VAL A 126 13.88 -6.53 -7.98
C VAL A 126 15.11 -6.65 -8.89
N ASN A 127 15.39 -5.64 -9.71
CA ASN A 127 16.55 -5.63 -10.62
C ASN A 127 17.88 -5.68 -9.85
N ILE A 128 17.99 -4.95 -8.74
CA ILE A 128 19.19 -4.93 -7.88
C ILE A 128 19.33 -6.24 -7.08
N GLY A 129 18.27 -7.06 -7.02
CA GLY A 129 18.28 -8.33 -6.30
C GLY A 129 18.14 -8.19 -4.78
N ILE A 130 17.68 -7.03 -4.29
CA ILE A 130 17.41 -6.80 -2.86
C ILE A 130 16.16 -7.58 -2.44
N VAL A 131 15.15 -7.66 -3.31
CA VAL A 131 13.90 -8.37 -3.05
C VAL A 131 13.64 -9.43 -4.12
N PRO A 132 13.30 -10.69 -3.76
CA PRO A 132 12.91 -11.70 -4.73
C PRO A 132 11.60 -11.34 -5.46
N ALA A 133 11.66 -11.24 -6.79
CA ALA A 133 10.53 -10.92 -7.65
C ALA A 133 9.27 -11.76 -7.38
N ALA A 134 9.45 -13.06 -7.18
CA ALA A 134 8.33 -14.00 -6.96
C ALA A 134 7.54 -13.68 -5.69
N ASN A 135 8.23 -13.31 -4.61
CA ASN A 135 7.59 -13.01 -3.33
C ASN A 135 6.89 -11.66 -3.36
N LEU A 136 7.51 -10.65 -3.97
CA LEU A 136 6.93 -9.31 -4.10
C LEU A 136 5.67 -9.34 -4.97
N ASN A 137 5.75 -9.95 -6.16
CA ASN A 137 4.61 -10.07 -7.07
C ASN A 137 3.45 -10.85 -6.45
N ARG A 138 3.72 -11.94 -5.73
CA ARG A 138 2.68 -12.69 -5.01
C ARG A 138 1.99 -11.82 -3.95
N GLN A 139 2.76 -11.09 -3.16
CA GLN A 139 2.20 -10.20 -2.13
C GLN A 139 1.39 -9.06 -2.74
N MET A 140 1.91 -8.40 -3.78
CA MET A 140 1.20 -7.32 -4.48
C MET A 140 -0.09 -7.81 -5.12
N ASN A 141 -0.07 -8.95 -5.79
CA ASN A 141 -1.26 -9.53 -6.40
C ASN A 141 -2.31 -9.92 -5.35
N THR A 142 -1.86 -10.42 -4.19
CA THR A 142 -2.75 -10.72 -3.06
C THR A 142 -3.42 -9.45 -2.54
N ARG A 143 -2.65 -8.38 -2.29
CA ARG A 143 -3.20 -7.09 -1.83
C ARG A 143 -4.16 -6.48 -2.85
N LYS A 144 -3.77 -6.44 -4.13
CA LYS A 144 -4.64 -5.94 -5.22
C LYS A 144 -5.95 -6.73 -5.28
N ARG A 145 -5.87 -8.06 -5.16
CA ARG A 145 -7.06 -8.92 -5.10
C ARG A 145 -7.96 -8.57 -3.92
N ASP A 146 -7.37 -8.47 -2.73
CA ASP A 146 -8.10 -8.25 -1.48
C ASP A 146 -8.66 -6.81 -1.38
N GLU A 147 -8.07 -5.85 -2.10
CA GLU A 147 -8.54 -4.47 -2.13
C GLU A 147 -9.59 -4.22 -3.21
N TYR A 148 -9.36 -4.72 -4.43
CA TYR A 148 -10.18 -4.37 -5.60
C TYR A 148 -11.15 -5.46 -6.04
N PHE A 149 -10.88 -6.73 -5.73
CA PHE A 149 -11.63 -7.86 -6.29
C PHE A 149 -12.47 -8.62 -5.27
N THR A 150 -12.16 -8.54 -3.97
CA THR A 150 -12.99 -9.15 -2.93
C THR A 150 -14.07 -8.18 -2.46
N GLN A 151 -15.34 -8.55 -2.64
CA GLN A 151 -16.45 -7.83 -2.02
C GLN A 151 -16.37 -8.02 -0.49
N LYS A 152 -16.31 -6.92 0.25
CA LYS A 152 -16.36 -6.94 1.71
C LYS A 152 -17.80 -7.18 2.15
N LYS A 153 -18.15 -8.44 2.36
CA LYS A 153 -19.44 -8.85 2.94
C LYS A 153 -19.20 -9.46 4.31
N PHE A 154 -20.03 -9.10 5.28
CA PHE A 154 -19.92 -9.59 6.64
C PHE A 154 -20.67 -10.91 6.79
N ASN A 155 -19.93 -11.98 7.09
CA ASN A 155 -20.44 -13.33 7.20
C ASN A 155 -20.54 -13.79 8.67
N LEU A 156 -19.82 -13.13 9.59
CA LEU A 156 -19.80 -13.53 10.99
C LEU A 156 -20.57 -12.55 11.86
N PHE A 157 -21.23 -13.07 12.90
CA PHE A 157 -22.05 -12.24 13.80
C PHE A 157 -21.27 -11.15 14.54
N HIS A 158 -19.98 -11.37 14.81
CA HIS A 158 -19.14 -10.38 15.49
C HIS A 158 -18.59 -9.31 14.55
N GLU A 159 -18.62 -9.56 13.23
CA GLU A 159 -18.24 -8.56 12.23
C GLU A 159 -19.31 -7.48 12.16
N GLU A 160 -20.59 -7.87 12.13
CA GLU A 160 -21.72 -6.94 12.01
C GLU A 160 -22.91 -7.36 12.88
N TYR A 161 -22.80 -7.17 14.19
CA TYR A 161 -23.83 -7.61 15.16
C TYR A 161 -25.14 -6.82 15.04
N GLU A 162 -25.08 -5.56 14.60
CA GLU A 162 -26.25 -4.68 14.47
C GLU A 162 -27.21 -5.19 13.39
N GLY A 163 -26.70 -5.42 12.18
CA GLY A 163 -27.50 -5.93 11.06
C GLY A 163 -28.19 -7.27 11.38
N PHE A 164 -27.48 -8.22 11.99
CA PHE A 164 -28.07 -9.50 12.38
C PHE A 164 -29.08 -9.37 13.54
N SER A 165 -28.87 -8.45 14.48
CA SER A 165 -29.80 -8.23 15.59
C SER A 165 -31.11 -7.60 15.10
N ILE A 166 -31.02 -6.65 14.18
CA ILE A 166 -32.20 -6.03 13.56
C ILE A 166 -32.94 -7.05 12.72
N LEU A 167 -32.23 -7.86 11.91
CA LEU A 167 -32.84 -8.96 11.16
C LEU A 167 -33.67 -9.88 12.06
N LEU A 168 -33.09 -10.33 13.18
CA LEU A 168 -33.78 -11.19 14.13
C LEU A 168 -35.04 -10.51 14.71
N ASN A 169 -34.94 -9.25 15.08
CA ASN A 169 -36.03 -8.49 15.68
C ASN A 169 -37.20 -8.25 14.70
N GLU A 170 -36.89 -7.90 13.45
CA GLU A 170 -37.89 -7.72 12.39
C GLU A 170 -38.66 -9.03 12.13
N PHE A 171 -37.96 -10.16 12.05
CA PHE A 171 -38.63 -11.45 11.86
C PHE A 171 -39.47 -11.87 13.06
N HIS A 172 -39.01 -11.60 14.28
CA HIS A 172 -39.84 -11.80 15.46
C HIS A 172 -41.13 -10.95 15.40
N SER A 173 -41.05 -9.72 14.91
CA SER A 173 -42.23 -8.84 14.73
C SER A 173 -43.20 -9.44 13.71
N PHE A 174 -42.71 -9.93 12.55
CA PHE A 174 -43.55 -10.57 11.55
C PHE A 174 -44.24 -11.84 12.07
N PHE A 175 -43.54 -12.69 12.81
CA PHE A 175 -44.12 -13.89 13.40
C PHE A 175 -45.12 -13.62 14.52
N GLY A 176 -45.02 -12.46 15.18
CA GLY A 176 -45.96 -12.02 16.21
C GLY A 176 -47.26 -11.42 15.65
N ASN A 177 -47.35 -11.17 14.34
CA ASN A 177 -48.53 -10.59 13.70
C ASN A 177 -49.47 -11.69 13.19
N GLU A 178 -50.76 -11.62 13.57
CA GLU A 178 -51.80 -12.57 13.15
C GLU A 178 -52.10 -12.50 11.64
N GLU A 179 -51.84 -11.37 10.98
CA GLU A 179 -52.05 -11.15 9.54
C GLU A 179 -50.74 -11.18 8.74
N ASN A 180 -49.76 -11.97 9.20
CA ASN A 180 -48.43 -12.00 8.58
C ASN A 180 -48.40 -12.47 7.12
N GLU A 181 -49.38 -13.24 6.66
CA GLU A 181 -49.47 -13.72 5.27
C GLU A 181 -49.44 -12.57 4.24
N PHE A 182 -49.94 -11.38 4.59
CA PHE A 182 -49.93 -10.20 3.71
C PHE A 182 -48.62 -9.40 3.76
N LEU A 183 -47.72 -9.73 4.71
CA LEU A 183 -46.47 -9.02 4.94
C LEU A 183 -45.26 -9.69 4.27
N VAL A 184 -45.48 -10.75 3.49
CA VAL A 184 -44.40 -11.50 2.82
C VAL A 184 -43.52 -10.56 1.96
N ASP A 185 -44.13 -9.76 1.09
CA ASP A 185 -43.40 -8.82 0.23
C ASP A 185 -42.62 -7.79 1.05
N HIS A 186 -43.19 -7.35 2.17
CA HIS A 186 -42.53 -6.42 3.07
C HIS A 186 -41.31 -7.05 3.75
N ALA A 187 -41.44 -8.28 4.25
CA ALA A 187 -40.34 -9.01 4.88
C ALA A 187 -39.18 -9.24 3.91
N VAL A 188 -39.47 -9.57 2.64
CA VAL A 188 -38.45 -9.71 1.59
C VAL A 188 -37.71 -8.40 1.33
N ASN A 189 -38.43 -7.28 1.25
CA ASN A 189 -37.82 -5.96 1.07
C ASN A 189 -36.94 -5.56 2.27
N VAL A 190 -37.36 -5.89 3.50
CA VAL A 190 -36.56 -5.65 4.71
C VAL A 190 -35.25 -6.43 4.65
N VAL A 191 -35.28 -7.71 4.27
CA VAL A 191 -34.07 -8.53 4.11
C VAL A 191 -33.11 -7.93 3.08
N TYR A 192 -33.60 -7.51 1.91
CA TYR A 192 -32.74 -6.88 0.91
C TYR A 192 -32.19 -5.53 1.36
N SER A 193 -32.99 -4.73 2.06
CA SER A 193 -32.54 -3.47 2.65
C SER A 193 -31.43 -3.71 3.67
N LEU A 194 -31.55 -4.72 4.53
CA LEU A 194 -30.53 -5.05 5.53
C LEU A 194 -29.25 -5.60 4.89
N ILE A 195 -29.36 -6.48 3.89
CA ILE A 195 -28.20 -6.96 3.12
C ILE A 195 -27.46 -5.79 2.47
N GLY A 196 -28.19 -4.85 1.87
CA GLY A 196 -27.59 -3.69 1.20
C GLY A 196 -27.01 -2.65 2.18
N HIS A 197 -27.71 -2.37 3.28
CA HIS A 197 -27.29 -1.33 4.24
C HIS A 197 -26.11 -1.77 5.10
N TYR A 198 -26.18 -3.00 5.62
CA TYR A 198 -25.17 -3.55 6.53
C TYR A 198 -24.16 -4.45 5.81
N MET A 199 -24.19 -4.56 4.48
CA MET A 199 -23.28 -5.38 3.68
C MET A 199 -23.21 -6.85 4.16
N LEU A 200 -24.33 -7.40 4.62
CA LEU A 200 -24.39 -8.77 5.13
C LEU A 200 -24.18 -9.78 3.99
N ASP A 201 -23.54 -10.91 4.30
CA ASP A 201 -23.48 -12.02 3.34
C ASP A 201 -24.87 -12.64 3.13
N PRO A 202 -25.41 -12.67 1.90
CA PRO A 202 -26.75 -13.20 1.64
C PRO A 202 -26.92 -14.67 2.00
N ASN A 203 -25.87 -15.48 1.86
CA ASN A 203 -25.94 -16.91 2.22
C ASN A 203 -26.04 -17.04 3.74
N ARG A 204 -25.25 -16.25 4.47
CA ARG A 204 -25.34 -16.22 5.93
C ARG A 204 -26.70 -15.75 6.41
N VAL A 205 -27.23 -14.69 5.81
CA VAL A 205 -28.56 -14.18 6.14
C VAL A 205 -29.61 -15.26 5.91
N LEU A 206 -29.54 -16.00 4.80
CA LEU A 206 -30.43 -17.13 4.54
C LEU A 206 -30.32 -18.22 5.61
N ASP A 207 -29.10 -18.63 5.99
CA ASP A 207 -28.91 -19.63 7.05
C ASP A 207 -29.57 -19.20 8.37
N VAL A 208 -29.34 -17.95 8.77
CA VAL A 208 -29.93 -17.38 9.99
C VAL A 208 -31.45 -17.31 9.88
N LEU A 209 -31.98 -16.92 8.73
CA LEU A 209 -33.42 -16.87 8.49
C LEU A 209 -34.06 -18.25 8.56
N ILE A 210 -33.42 -19.29 8.03
CA ILE A 210 -33.89 -20.67 8.12
C ILE A 210 -33.93 -21.12 9.59
N ASP A 211 -32.90 -20.81 10.37
CA ASP A 211 -32.86 -21.12 11.81
C ASP A 211 -33.99 -20.41 12.56
N ILE A 212 -34.25 -19.14 12.29
CA ILE A 212 -35.37 -18.41 12.90
C ILE A 212 -36.70 -19.07 12.48
N CYS A 213 -36.89 -19.31 11.18
CA CYS A 213 -38.12 -19.92 10.67
C CYS A 213 -38.38 -21.29 11.31
N ALA A 214 -37.35 -22.11 11.52
CA ALA A 214 -37.45 -23.41 12.18
C ALA A 214 -38.02 -23.32 13.61
N ASN A 215 -37.73 -22.23 14.34
CA ASN A 215 -38.25 -21.99 15.69
C ASN A 215 -39.70 -21.50 15.70
N TYR A 216 -40.20 -20.90 14.61
CA TYR A 216 -41.54 -20.31 14.50
C TYR A 216 -42.47 -21.03 13.50
N VAL A 217 -42.12 -22.25 13.07
CA VAL A 217 -42.91 -23.01 12.06
C VAL A 217 -44.35 -23.25 12.49
N VAL A 218 -44.56 -23.54 13.77
CA VAL A 218 -45.89 -23.84 14.31
C VAL A 218 -46.72 -22.55 14.35
N GLY A 219 -47.78 -22.50 13.54
CA GLY A 219 -48.65 -21.32 13.40
C GLY A 219 -48.32 -20.43 12.20
N ASN A 220 -47.05 -20.33 11.78
CA ASN A 220 -46.62 -19.39 10.73
C ASN A 220 -46.15 -20.05 9.41
N HIS A 221 -46.38 -21.35 9.24
CA HIS A 221 -45.93 -22.11 8.07
C HIS A 221 -46.34 -21.50 6.71
N ARG A 222 -47.53 -20.90 6.58
CA ARG A 222 -48.00 -20.28 5.33
C ARG A 222 -47.18 -19.06 4.96
N PHE A 223 -46.89 -18.20 5.93
CA PHE A 223 -45.98 -17.08 5.76
C PHE A 223 -44.56 -17.54 5.38
N ILE A 224 -44.00 -18.52 6.09
CA ILE A 224 -42.64 -19.02 5.83
C ILE A 224 -42.51 -19.58 4.41
N VAL A 225 -43.49 -20.38 3.97
CA VAL A 225 -43.48 -20.94 2.61
C VAL A 225 -43.60 -19.84 1.56
N GLY A 226 -44.51 -18.87 1.75
CA GLY A 226 -44.64 -17.72 0.84
C GLY A 226 -43.36 -16.88 0.77
N PHE A 227 -42.75 -16.62 1.92
CA PHE A 227 -41.49 -15.88 2.04
C PHE A 227 -40.32 -16.58 1.31
N LEU A 228 -40.13 -17.88 1.53
CA LEU A 228 -39.07 -18.64 0.86
C LEU A 228 -39.31 -18.75 -0.66
N GLN A 229 -40.58 -18.85 -1.09
CA GLN A 229 -40.93 -18.84 -2.50
C GLN A 229 -40.56 -17.52 -3.17
N GLU A 230 -40.91 -16.38 -2.56
CA GLU A 230 -40.57 -15.06 -3.09
C GLU A 230 -39.06 -14.82 -3.14
N ILE A 231 -38.31 -15.17 -2.09
CA ILE A 231 -36.83 -15.05 -2.11
C ILE A 231 -36.21 -15.88 -3.23
N SER A 232 -36.67 -17.13 -3.41
CA SER A 232 -36.18 -18.01 -4.47
C SER A 232 -36.55 -17.50 -5.87
N MET A 233 -37.73 -16.90 -6.02
CA MET A 233 -38.21 -16.40 -7.31
C MET A 233 -37.45 -15.13 -7.72
N VAL A 234 -37.12 -14.26 -6.76
CA VAL A 234 -36.28 -13.07 -6.97
C VAL A 234 -34.84 -13.45 -7.35
N ALA A 235 -34.28 -14.51 -6.76
CA ALA A 235 -32.97 -15.05 -7.13
C ALA A 235 -32.93 -15.59 -8.57
N THR A 236 -34.03 -16.22 -9.02
CA THR A 236 -34.14 -16.78 -10.38
C THR A 236 -34.44 -15.71 -11.43
N SER A 237 -35.11 -14.63 -11.04
CA SER A 237 -35.56 -13.56 -11.94
C SER A 237 -34.54 -12.43 -12.12
N GLY A 238 -33.32 -12.53 -11.58
CA GLY A 238 -32.21 -11.60 -11.81
C GLY A 238 -32.36 -10.22 -11.15
N ARG A 239 -33.36 -10.00 -10.29
CA ARG A 239 -33.60 -8.70 -9.62
C ARG A 239 -32.57 -8.36 -8.53
N ILE A 240 -31.73 -9.32 -8.13
CA ILE A 240 -30.62 -9.08 -7.20
C ILE A 240 -29.54 -8.16 -7.84
N LEU A 241 -29.55 -7.96 -9.16
CA LEU A 241 -28.65 -7.02 -9.85
C LEU A 241 -29.14 -5.56 -9.88
N GLN A 242 -30.31 -5.24 -9.29
CA GLN A 242 -30.84 -3.86 -9.27
C GLN A 242 -30.73 -3.17 -7.90
N CYS A 243 -30.32 -3.85 -6.84
CA CYS A 243 -29.98 -3.21 -5.58
C CYS A 243 -28.47 -2.96 -5.52
N GLY A 244 -28.05 -1.80 -6.07
CA GLY A 244 -26.82 -1.11 -5.68
C GLY A 244 -25.51 -1.66 -6.23
N ILE A 245 -25.13 -1.16 -7.41
CA ILE A 245 -23.79 -0.58 -7.62
C ILE A 245 -24.00 0.92 -7.70
#